data_AF-A0A1L9VDN6-F1
#
_entry.id   AF-A0A1L9VDN6-F1
#
_cell.length_a   1.000
_cell.length_b   1.000
_cell.length_c   1.000
_cell.angle_alpha   90.00
_cell.angle_beta   90.00
_cell.angle_gamma   90.00
#
_symmetry.space_group_name_H-M   'P 1'
#
loop_
_entity.id
_entity.type
_entity.pdbx_description
1 polymer ?
#
loop_
_entity_poly.entity_id
_entity_poly.type
_entity_poly.pdbx_seq_one_letter_code
_entity_poly.pdbx_strand_id
1 'polypeptide(L)'
;MSLTTPLRRSAATTSTIRTPTTFICSQCRHATLLRRPKRPYTFTQLVTLSDGSTYTQRTTSPLPVYRSTRDTRNSLLWNPSSHKLMNVEEDEAGRLAAFRAKFGRSWDANTPTEEEVKKKEDDKNNEVAEAEKARLMAEQAKEDQEEEDNLLDLISSFGQEEEEAGNKKK
;
A
#
# COMPACT_ATOMS: atom_id res chain seq x y z
N MET A 1 -50.18 -24.41 13.27
CA MET A 1 -50.18 -23.73 14.60
C MET A 1 -49.15 -22.62 14.54
N SER A 2 -49.62 -21.40 14.26
CA SER A 2 -48.83 -20.18 14.11
C SER A 2 -48.84 -19.41 15.43
N LEU A 3 -47.67 -19.00 15.92
CA LEU A 3 -47.55 -18.05 17.02
C LEU A 3 -46.60 -16.93 16.59
N THR A 4 -47.15 -15.86 16.04
CA THR A 4 -46.46 -14.58 15.83
C THR A 4 -46.86 -13.62 16.95
N THR A 5 -45.92 -13.28 17.81
CA THR A 5 -46.09 -12.27 18.87
C THR A 5 -45.84 -10.88 18.30
N PRO A 6 -46.76 -9.89 18.46
CA PRO A 6 -46.46 -8.50 18.15
C PRO A 6 -45.83 -7.80 19.36
N LEU A 7 -44.62 -7.25 19.18
CA LEU A 7 -44.00 -6.33 20.13
C LEU A 7 -44.81 -5.02 20.22
N ARG A 8 -45.34 -4.70 21.40
CA ARG A 8 -45.89 -3.38 21.72
C ARG A 8 -44.76 -2.36 21.83
N ARG A 9 -44.78 -1.33 20.97
CA ARG A 9 -43.92 -0.15 21.09
C ARG A 9 -44.62 0.87 21.99
N SER A 10 -44.12 1.05 23.21
CA SER A 10 -44.56 2.11 24.11
C SER A 10 -44.10 3.47 23.57
N ALA A 11 -45.05 4.34 23.22
CA ALA A 11 -44.77 5.74 22.91
C ALA A 11 -44.58 6.51 24.22
N ALA A 12 -43.35 6.92 24.52
CA ALA A 12 -43.08 7.88 25.59
C ALA A 12 -43.46 9.28 25.10
N THR A 13 -44.58 9.81 25.57
CA THR A 13 -44.91 11.24 25.46
C THR A 13 -44.09 12.02 26.47
N THR A 14 -42.99 12.63 26.04
CA THR A 14 -42.32 13.66 26.82
C THR A 14 -43.14 14.95 26.72
N SER A 15 -43.94 15.23 27.75
CA SER A 15 -44.59 16.53 27.91
C SER A 15 -43.52 17.58 28.22
N THR A 16 -43.11 18.32 27.20
CA THR A 16 -42.24 19.48 27.38
C THR A 16 -43.09 20.62 27.95
N ILE A 17 -42.94 20.88 29.25
CA ILE A 17 -43.50 22.06 29.92
C ILE A 17 -42.84 23.29 29.29
N ARG A 18 -43.58 24.00 28.45
CA ARG A 18 -43.15 25.28 27.88
C ARG A 18 -43.57 26.41 28.82
N THR A 19 -42.59 27.07 29.43
CA THR A 19 -42.81 28.34 30.14
C THR A 19 -43.20 29.44 29.14
N PRO A 20 -44.24 30.26 29.42
CA PRO A 20 -44.64 31.35 28.53
C PRO A 20 -43.63 32.49 28.62
N THR A 21 -42.68 32.56 27.69
CA THR A 21 -41.78 33.71 27.57
C THR A 21 -42.56 34.85 26.91
N THR A 22 -42.70 35.96 27.62
CA THR A 22 -43.32 37.19 27.13
C THR A 22 -42.62 37.70 25.87
N PHE A 23 -43.43 37.92 24.83
CA PHE A 23 -43.17 38.67 23.59
C PHE A 23 -41.73 39.12 23.33
N ILE A 24 -40.92 38.23 22.77
CA ILE A 24 -39.88 38.65 21.84
C ILE A 24 -40.53 38.62 20.46
N CYS A 25 -40.93 39.79 19.96
CA CYS A 25 -41.21 39.95 18.55
C CYS A 25 -39.92 39.63 17.79
N SER A 26 -39.77 38.38 17.34
CA SER A 26 -38.75 38.05 16.36
C SER A 26 -39.01 38.94 15.16
N GLN A 27 -38.11 39.88 14.86
CA GLN A 27 -38.24 40.78 13.71
C GLN A 27 -38.65 39.95 12.49
N CYS A 28 -39.87 40.18 11.97
CA CYS A 28 -40.35 39.59 10.73
C CYS A 28 -39.53 40.16 9.57
N ARG A 29 -38.37 39.56 9.28
CA ARG A 29 -37.56 39.93 8.12
C ARG A 29 -38.18 39.30 6.87
N HIS A 30 -38.91 40.09 6.10
CA HIS A 30 -39.47 39.68 4.80
C HIS A 30 -38.40 39.47 3.71
N ALA A 31 -37.12 39.74 4.00
CA ALA A 31 -35.99 39.51 3.11
C ALA A 31 -35.17 38.30 3.58
N THR A 32 -35.07 37.28 2.73
CA THR A 32 -34.18 36.13 2.94
C THR A 32 -32.78 36.49 2.42
N LEU A 33 -31.76 36.32 3.26
CA LEU A 33 -30.37 36.54 2.85
C LEU A 33 -29.95 35.43 1.87
N LEU A 34 -29.86 35.77 0.59
CA LEU A 34 -29.39 34.85 -0.44
C LEU A 34 -27.86 34.76 -0.41
N ARG A 35 -27.33 33.75 0.30
CA ARG A 35 -25.89 33.50 0.37
C ARG A 35 -25.36 32.98 -0.96
N ARG A 36 -24.42 33.71 -1.54
CA ARG A 36 -23.64 33.23 -2.68
C ARG A 36 -22.49 32.33 -2.20
N PRO A 37 -22.16 31.24 -2.90
CA PRO A 37 -21.02 30.40 -2.54
C PRO A 37 -19.70 31.15 -2.81
N LYS A 38 -18.80 31.15 -1.83
CA LYS A 38 -17.44 31.70 -2.00
C LYS A 38 -16.56 30.62 -2.64
N ARG A 39 -16.14 30.84 -3.88
CA ARG A 39 -15.26 29.92 -4.63
C ARG A 39 -13.83 30.48 -4.64
N PRO A 40 -12.83 29.73 -4.15
CA PRO A 40 -11.43 30.15 -4.26
C PRO A 40 -10.98 30.13 -5.72
N TYR A 41 -9.89 30.85 -6.01
CA TYR A 41 -9.26 30.79 -7.32
C TYR A 41 -8.73 29.39 -7.59
N THR A 42 -8.85 28.93 -8.85
CA THR A 42 -8.38 27.61 -9.27
C THR A 42 -7.43 27.73 -10.45
N PHE A 43 -6.34 26.99 -10.39
CA PHE A 43 -5.34 26.84 -11.43
C PHE A 43 -5.60 25.55 -12.22
N THR A 44 -5.07 25.50 -13.44
CA THR A 44 -4.97 24.27 -14.23
C THR A 44 -3.63 23.62 -13.95
N GLN A 45 -3.67 22.41 -13.38
CA GLN A 45 -2.48 21.66 -13.02
C GLN A 45 -2.38 20.41 -13.88
N LEU A 46 -1.21 20.18 -14.47
CA LEU A 46 -0.87 18.95 -15.17
C LEU A 46 -0.30 17.97 -14.13
N VAL A 47 -0.96 16.83 -13.96
CA VAL A 47 -0.51 15.76 -13.08
C VAL A 47 0.11 14.64 -13.91
N THR A 48 1.36 14.30 -13.61
CA THR A 48 2.08 13.16 -14.17
C THR A 48 2.06 12.01 -13.17
N LEU A 49 1.46 10.89 -13.57
CA LEU A 49 1.41 9.66 -12.81
C LEU A 49 2.74 8.88 -12.92
N SER A 50 2.90 7.85 -12.09
CA SER A 50 4.11 7.02 -11.98
C SER A 50 4.44 6.24 -13.25
N ASP A 51 3.42 5.92 -14.05
CA ASP A 51 3.56 5.30 -15.39
C ASP A 51 3.90 6.32 -16.49
N GLY A 52 3.98 7.61 -16.15
CA GLY A 52 4.18 8.71 -17.08
C GLY A 52 2.89 9.19 -17.76
N SER A 53 1.73 8.59 -17.48
CA SER A 53 0.46 9.10 -18.00
C SER A 53 0.13 10.46 -17.37
N THR A 54 -0.52 11.33 -18.14
CA THR A 54 -0.75 12.72 -17.72
C THR A 54 -2.21 13.12 -17.86
N TYR A 55 -2.70 13.90 -16.91
CA TYR A 55 -4.03 14.50 -16.98
C TYR A 55 -4.04 15.91 -16.40
N THR A 56 -4.99 16.72 -16.85
CA THR A 56 -5.18 18.09 -16.36
C THR A 56 -6.33 18.15 -15.37
N GLN A 57 -6.13 18.75 -14.20
CA GLN A 57 -7.19 18.98 -13.22
C GLN A 57 -7.22 20.42 -12.71
N ARG A 58 -8.37 20.83 -12.18
CA ARG A 58 -8.57 22.13 -11.53
C ARG A 58 -8.24 22.01 -10.05
N THR A 59 -7.20 22.70 -9.60
CA THR A 59 -6.76 22.67 -8.19
C THR A 59 -6.58 24.09 -7.66
N THR A 60 -6.50 24.28 -6.35
CA THR A 60 -6.21 25.58 -5.73
C THR A 60 -4.70 25.81 -5.55
N SER A 61 -3.88 24.81 -5.87
CA SER A 61 -2.42 24.91 -5.79
C SER A 61 -1.87 25.74 -6.96
N PRO A 62 -0.92 26.65 -6.72
CA PRO A 62 -0.31 27.44 -7.80
C PRO A 62 0.69 26.63 -8.65
N LEU A 63 0.96 25.37 -8.29
CA LEU A 63 1.98 24.57 -8.95
C LEU A 63 1.48 24.06 -10.32
N PRO A 64 2.16 24.38 -11.44
CA PRO A 64 1.65 24.06 -12.78
C PRO A 64 1.77 22.57 -13.13
N VAL A 65 2.81 21.89 -12.63
CA VAL A 65 3.08 20.47 -12.88
C VAL A 65 3.25 19.76 -11.55
N TYR A 66 2.55 18.64 -11.37
CA TYR A 66 2.67 17.78 -10.20
C TYR A 66 3.06 16.37 -10.62
N ARG A 67 4.11 15.83 -10.00
CA ARG A 67 4.59 14.48 -10.24
C ARG A 67 4.30 13.60 -9.03
N SER A 68 3.43 12.60 -9.18
CA SER A 68 3.16 11.63 -8.12
C SER A 68 4.27 10.59 -8.04
N THR A 69 4.75 10.34 -6.82
CA THR A 69 5.69 9.25 -6.52
C THR A 69 4.96 7.99 -6.05
N ARG A 70 3.79 8.13 -5.42
CA ARG A 70 2.88 7.03 -5.02
C ARG A 70 1.48 7.34 -5.56
N ASP A 71 0.91 6.41 -6.32
CA ASP A 71 -0.41 6.51 -6.93
C ASP A 71 -1.04 5.12 -7.18
N THR A 72 -2.21 5.09 -7.82
CA THR A 72 -2.95 3.85 -8.10
C THR A 72 -2.27 2.96 -9.13
N ARG A 73 -1.25 3.44 -9.86
CA ARG A 73 -0.55 2.63 -10.87
C ARG A 73 0.65 1.88 -10.29
N ASN A 74 1.22 2.36 -9.19
CA ASN A 74 2.36 1.73 -8.52
C ASN A 74 2.03 1.12 -7.14
N SER A 75 0.76 0.96 -6.81
CA SER A 75 0.30 0.37 -5.56
C SER A 75 -0.29 -1.02 -5.80
N LEU A 76 0.15 -1.98 -4.97
CA LEU A 76 -0.17 -3.39 -5.16
C LEU A 76 -1.68 -3.68 -5.07
N LEU A 77 -2.40 -2.92 -4.23
CA LEU A 77 -3.84 -3.03 -4.08
C LEU A 77 -4.62 -2.79 -5.38
N TRP A 78 -4.15 -1.87 -6.23
CA TRP A 78 -4.83 -1.50 -7.48
C TRP A 78 -4.27 -2.25 -8.70
N ASN A 79 -3.10 -2.89 -8.56
CA ASN A 79 -2.49 -3.70 -9.61
C ASN A 79 -1.95 -5.04 -9.06
N PRO A 80 -2.82 -5.94 -8.58
CA PRO A 80 -2.39 -7.17 -7.91
C PRO A 80 -1.77 -8.20 -8.87
N SER A 81 -2.03 -8.10 -10.18
CA SER A 81 -1.46 -9.00 -11.19
C SER A 81 -0.03 -8.65 -11.57
N SER A 82 0.48 -7.49 -11.12
CA SER A 82 1.83 -7.05 -11.49
C SER A 82 2.88 -7.68 -10.60
N HIS A 83 3.57 -8.69 -11.13
CA HIS A 83 4.65 -9.38 -10.40
C HIS A 83 5.77 -8.42 -9.98
N LYS A 84 6.05 -7.41 -10.81
CA LYS A 84 7.01 -6.34 -10.50
C LYS A 84 6.71 -5.64 -9.18
N LEU A 85 5.44 -5.44 -8.80
CA LEU A 85 5.09 -4.75 -7.56
C LEU A 85 5.04 -5.71 -6.37
N MET A 86 4.79 -7.01 -6.59
CA MET A 86 4.77 -8.01 -5.52
C MET A 86 6.14 -8.18 -4.86
N ASN A 87 7.20 -8.08 -5.66
CA ASN A 87 8.57 -8.21 -5.18
C ASN A 87 9.17 -6.88 -4.67
N VAL A 88 8.40 -5.79 -4.65
CA VAL A 88 8.88 -4.51 -4.12
C VAL A 88 8.82 -4.57 -2.60
N GLU A 89 9.99 -4.56 -1.98
CA GLU A 89 10.14 -4.44 -0.54
C GLU A 89 9.67 -3.04 -0.08
N GLU A 90 8.50 -3.00 0.57
CA GLU A 90 7.95 -1.75 1.09
C GLU A 90 8.59 -1.36 2.42
N ASP A 91 9.82 -0.82 2.39
CA ASP A 91 10.48 -0.25 3.57
C ASP A 91 10.10 1.23 3.78
N GLU A 92 8.86 1.48 4.22
CA GLU A 92 8.37 2.83 4.49
C GLU A 92 9.09 3.52 5.65
N ALA A 93 9.54 2.73 6.64
CA ALA A 93 10.24 3.23 7.81
C ALA A 93 11.75 3.41 7.58
N GLY A 94 12.28 2.99 6.43
CA GLY A 94 13.70 3.03 6.12
C GLY A 94 14.56 2.14 7.03
N ARG A 95 13.96 1.22 7.79
CA ARG A 95 14.68 0.41 8.79
C ARG A 95 15.56 -0.62 8.11
N LEU A 96 15.04 -1.22 7.04
CA LEU A 96 15.75 -2.21 6.26
C LEU A 96 16.87 -1.53 5.46
N ALA A 97 16.59 -0.37 4.86
CA ALA A 97 17.59 0.47 4.20
C ALA A 97 18.70 0.91 5.18
N ALA A 98 18.36 1.31 6.40
CA ALA A 98 19.33 1.68 7.43
C ALA A 98 20.14 0.48 7.93
N PHE A 99 19.55 -0.71 8.01
CA PHE A 99 20.26 -1.94 8.34
C PHE A 99 21.25 -2.31 7.24
N ARG A 100 20.82 -2.30 5.97
CA ARG A 100 21.67 -2.53 4.80
C ARG A 100 22.85 -1.54 4.73
N ALA A 101 22.60 -0.28 5.05
CA ALA A 101 23.64 0.75 5.08
C ALA A 101 24.70 0.49 6.17
N LYS A 102 24.35 -0.20 7.27
CA LYS A 102 25.26 -0.48 8.39
C LYS A 102 25.96 -1.82 8.28
N PHE A 103 25.23 -2.86 7.90
CA PHE A 103 25.67 -4.25 7.97
C PHE A 103 25.82 -4.92 6.60
N GLY A 104 25.57 -4.20 5.51
CA GLY A 104 25.60 -4.76 4.16
C GLY A 104 24.34 -5.55 3.82
N ARG A 105 24.39 -6.27 2.69
CA ARG A 105 23.26 -7.06 2.15
C ARG A 105 23.36 -8.57 2.43
N SER A 106 24.42 -9.01 3.09
CA SER A 106 24.71 -10.41 3.43
C SER A 106 23.70 -11.07 4.40
N TRP A 107 22.68 -10.34 4.82
CA TRP A 107 21.67 -10.74 5.79
C TRP A 107 20.25 -10.64 5.22
N ASP A 108 20.11 -10.32 3.93
CA ASP A 108 18.80 -10.28 3.27
C ASP A 108 18.28 -11.70 3.06
N ALA A 109 16.96 -11.88 3.13
CA ALA A 109 16.36 -13.18 2.89
C ALA A 109 16.35 -13.45 1.38
N ASN A 110 17.21 -14.36 0.90
CA ASN A 110 17.06 -14.93 -0.44
C ASN A 110 15.80 -15.80 -0.46
N THR A 111 14.64 -15.19 -0.70
CA THR A 111 13.47 -15.93 -1.17
C THR A 111 13.65 -16.11 -2.67
N PRO A 112 13.95 -17.32 -3.17
CA PRO A 112 13.94 -17.57 -4.60
C PRO A 112 12.54 -17.20 -5.10
N THR A 113 12.46 -16.19 -5.95
CA THR A 113 11.17 -15.79 -6.51
C THR A 113 10.76 -16.85 -7.52
N GLU A 114 9.52 -17.31 -7.47
CA GLU A 114 8.98 -18.39 -8.33
C GLU A 114 9.11 -18.11 -9.86
N GLU A 115 9.55 -16.91 -10.24
CA GLU A 115 9.92 -16.54 -11.61
C GLU A 115 11.20 -17.22 -12.12
N GLU A 116 12.13 -17.64 -11.26
CA GLU A 116 13.35 -18.35 -11.67
C GLU A 116 13.09 -19.82 -12.04
N VAL A 117 11.99 -20.40 -11.55
CA VAL A 117 11.60 -21.79 -11.87
C VAL A 117 10.82 -21.86 -13.18
N LYS A 118 10.05 -20.83 -13.54
CA LYS A 118 9.21 -20.84 -14.77
C LYS A 118 9.91 -20.44 -16.06
N LYS A 119 11.05 -19.74 -16.01
CA LYS A 119 11.83 -19.40 -17.22
C LYS A 119 12.59 -20.60 -17.82
N LYS A 120 12.58 -21.77 -17.17
CA LYS A 120 13.36 -22.94 -17.62
C LYS A 120 12.64 -23.87 -18.61
N GLU A 121 11.35 -23.69 -18.90
CA GLU A 121 10.60 -24.69 -19.70
C GLU A 121 10.22 -24.27 -21.13
N ASP A 122 10.07 -22.99 -21.45
CA ASP A 122 9.62 -22.59 -22.80
C ASP A 122 10.52 -21.50 -23.40
N ASP A 123 11.50 -21.91 -24.20
CA ASP A 123 11.73 -21.30 -25.53
C ASP A 123 12.87 -21.99 -26.29
N LYS A 124 12.48 -22.89 -27.20
CA LYS A 124 13.30 -23.29 -28.35
C LYS A 124 12.97 -22.36 -29.51
N ASN A 125 13.83 -21.39 -29.81
CA ASN A 125 14.24 -21.08 -31.17
C ASN A 125 15.43 -20.10 -31.23
N ASN A 126 16.20 -20.27 -32.28
CA ASN A 126 17.62 -19.98 -32.43
C ASN A 126 17.94 -18.48 -32.61
N GLU A 127 19.16 -18.10 -32.19
CA GLU A 127 19.95 -16.88 -32.55
C GLU A 127 19.96 -15.63 -31.64
N VAL A 128 19.18 -15.55 -30.55
CA VAL A 128 19.36 -14.52 -29.49
C VAL A 128 20.11 -15.07 -28.25
N ALA A 129 20.49 -16.35 -28.32
CA ALA A 129 20.88 -17.17 -27.17
C ALA A 129 22.20 -16.74 -26.48
N GLU A 130 23.14 -16.08 -27.17
CA GLU A 130 24.47 -15.85 -26.59
C GLU A 130 24.51 -14.64 -25.63
N ALA A 131 23.76 -13.57 -25.95
CA ALA A 131 23.67 -12.38 -25.10
C ALA A 131 22.75 -12.60 -23.88
N GLU A 132 21.69 -13.39 -24.05
CA GLU A 132 20.78 -13.75 -22.97
C GLU A 132 21.40 -14.81 -22.06
N LYS A 133 22.13 -15.79 -22.61
CA LYS A 133 22.91 -16.75 -21.81
C LYS A 133 24.04 -16.08 -21.05
N ALA A 134 24.72 -15.07 -21.61
CA ALA A 134 25.72 -14.30 -20.88
C ALA A 134 25.10 -13.47 -19.73
N ARG A 135 23.87 -12.95 -19.91
CA ARG A 135 23.12 -12.29 -18.83
C ARG A 135 22.68 -13.27 -17.76
N LEU A 136 22.06 -14.38 -18.15
CA LEU A 136 21.61 -15.43 -17.24
C LEU A 136 22.78 -16.05 -16.47
N MET A 137 23.94 -16.24 -17.11
CA MET A 137 25.14 -16.78 -16.44
C MET A 137 25.79 -15.74 -15.51
N ALA A 138 25.64 -14.44 -15.81
CA ALA A 138 26.05 -13.35 -14.90
C ALA A 138 25.03 -13.08 -13.79
N GLU A 139 23.76 -13.40 -14.00
CA GLU A 139 22.69 -13.38 -12.99
C GLU A 139 22.88 -14.56 -12.05
N GLN A 140 23.07 -15.77 -12.59
CA GLN A 140 23.43 -16.98 -11.84
C GLN A 140 24.74 -16.80 -11.07
N ALA A 141 25.80 -16.26 -11.69
CA ALA A 141 27.05 -16.02 -10.96
C ALA A 141 26.92 -14.94 -9.87
N LYS A 142 25.90 -14.07 -9.93
CA LYS A 142 25.59 -13.12 -8.86
C LYS A 142 24.73 -13.74 -7.79
N GLU A 143 23.73 -14.54 -8.17
CA GLU A 143 22.91 -15.33 -7.26
C GLU A 143 23.80 -16.31 -6.48
N ASP A 144 24.69 -17.04 -7.14
CA ASP A 144 25.67 -17.94 -6.52
C ASP A 144 26.61 -17.17 -5.57
N GLN A 145 27.08 -15.98 -5.95
CA GLN A 145 27.89 -15.12 -5.06
C GLN A 145 27.08 -14.60 -3.87
N GLU A 146 25.82 -14.21 -4.09
CA GLU A 146 24.91 -13.76 -3.04
C GLU A 146 24.55 -14.91 -2.10
N GLU A 147 24.43 -16.15 -2.59
CA GLU A 147 24.27 -17.37 -1.81
C GLU A 147 25.51 -17.70 -0.97
N GLU A 148 26.71 -17.57 -1.54
CA GLU A 148 27.98 -17.72 -0.80
C GLU A 148 28.18 -16.63 0.27
N ASP A 149 27.67 -15.42 0.03
CA ASP A 149 27.73 -14.27 0.94
C ASP A 149 26.55 -14.21 1.94
N ASN A 150 25.60 -15.16 1.88
CA ASN A 150 24.45 -15.17 2.78
C ASN A 150 24.77 -15.77 4.15
N LEU A 151 24.87 -14.91 5.16
CA LEU A 151 25.23 -15.30 6.53
C LEU A 151 24.05 -15.79 7.37
N LEU A 152 22.83 -15.80 6.84
CA LEU A 152 21.63 -16.25 7.56
C LEU A 152 21.66 -17.73 7.96
N ASP A 153 22.33 -18.59 7.18
CA ASP A 153 22.45 -20.03 7.48
C ASP A 153 23.27 -20.31 8.75
N LEU A 154 24.23 -19.44 9.06
CA LEU A 154 25.03 -19.54 10.29
C LEU A 154 24.17 -19.32 11.55
N ILE A 155 23.12 -18.50 11.46
CA ILE A 155 22.19 -18.28 12.57
C ILE A 155 21.28 -19.50 12.78
N SER A 156 20.78 -20.09 11.69
CA SER A 156 19.91 -21.27 11.73
C SER A 156 20.62 -22.49 12.32
N SER A 157 21.87 -22.75 11.89
CA SER A 157 22.67 -23.89 12.37
C SER A 157 23.05 -23.80 13.85
N PHE A 158 23.31 -22.59 14.38
CA PHE A 158 23.73 -22.42 15.78
C PHE A 158 22.60 -22.58 16.81
N GLY A 159 21.33 -22.36 16.41
CA GLY A 159 20.18 -22.39 17.33
C GLY A 159 19.59 -23.78 17.63
N GLN A 160 19.86 -24.78 16.79
CA GLN A 160 19.19 -26.09 16.87
C GLN A 160 19.78 -27.03 17.95
N GLU A 161 21.07 -26.88 18.27
CA GLU A 161 21.76 -27.80 19.20
C GLU A 161 21.37 -27.60 20.68
N GLU A 162 21.06 -26.38 21.11
CA GLU A 162 20.72 -26.08 22.52
C GLU A 162 19.28 -26.47 22.88
N GLU A 163 18.32 -26.33 21.96
CA GLU A 163 16.90 -26.67 22.22
C GLU A 163 16.67 -28.19 22.32
N GLU A 164 17.38 -28.99 21.52
CA GLU A 164 17.29 -30.46 21.60
C GLU A 164 17.82 -31.02 22.93
N ALA A 165 18.83 -30.38 23.52
CA ALA A 165 19.39 -30.76 24.82
C ALA A 165 18.45 -30.40 25.99
N GLY A 166 17.63 -29.36 25.85
CA GLY A 166 16.60 -28.96 26.82
C GLY A 166 15.36 -29.86 26.78
N ASN A 167 14.93 -30.31 25.59
CA ASN A 167 13.73 -31.13 25.43
C ASN A 167 13.93 -32.62 25.76
N LYS A 168 15.16 -33.15 25.67
CA LYS A 168 15.50 -34.55 26.04
C LYS A 168 15.57 -34.80 27.56
N LYS A 169 15.42 -33.76 28.40
CA LYS A 169 15.49 -33.84 29.87
C LYS A 169 14.12 -33.82 30.58
N LYS A 170 13.02 -34.11 29.88
CA LYS A 170 11.68 -34.17 30.48
C LYS A 170 11.03 -35.53 30.30
#